data_AF-A0A4Q2DUG1-F1
#
_entry.id   AF-A0A4Q2DUG1-F1
#
_cell.length_a   1.000
_cell.length_b   1.000
_cell.length_c   1.000
_cell.angle_alpha   90.00
_cell.angle_beta   90.00
_cell.angle_gamma   90.00
#
_symmetry.space_group_name_H-M   'P 1'
#
loop_
_entity.id
_entity.type
_entity.pdbx_description
1 polymer ?
#
loop_
_entity_poly.entity_id
_entity_poly.type
_entity_poly.pdbx_seq_one_letter_code
_entity_poly.pdbx_strand_id
1 'polypeptide(L)'
;MAGTTSTILWDLETCFPSDIGAPDAVAAIRKLVAPRSTIQQMLAFWNFNHTNQTVRNKGQTRTGTLSNNQEYRNALHRQGVVPVDSAFLDGEAVVKAMMGRIFHDLKKTMLSNVENQLSVELFKGIIDGRPNLQRTIIVISSSTSLEYSVNLLKERHFKASFFNSWASVLSAGDNPGSQTDNVNSSGSPVVGSVASYGLPNPTHELGQADHTTNAMPPPPPYVVRLPADVKPEMIQKFHALIDVFQAVADRGETRISRADLGNEIIKANSPNVYKEAGFKDFKKYVQAAEQFGLIIVGGGGSESWAELRSEGRPGITEPSN
;
A
#
# COMPACT_ATOMS: atom_id res chain seq x y z
N MET A 1 -3.71 4.39 -37.69
CA MET A 1 -2.86 4.20 -36.48
C MET A 1 -3.74 4.43 -35.27
N ALA A 2 -3.80 3.49 -34.33
CA ALA A 2 -4.55 3.72 -33.09
C ALA A 2 -3.80 4.76 -32.24
N GLY A 3 -4.48 5.84 -31.84
CA GLY A 3 -3.89 6.83 -30.94
C GLY A 3 -3.70 6.25 -29.54
N THR A 4 -2.61 6.63 -28.86
CA THR A 4 -2.41 6.29 -27.45
C THR A 4 -3.43 7.05 -26.58
N THR A 5 -3.93 6.42 -25.53
CA THR A 5 -4.83 7.04 -24.56
C THR A 5 -4.17 7.12 -23.19
N SER A 6 -4.35 8.23 -22.49
CA SER A 6 -3.83 8.47 -21.15
C SER A 6 -4.95 8.57 -20.12
N THR A 7 -4.77 7.92 -18.97
CA THR A 7 -5.62 8.09 -17.77
C THR A 7 -4.79 8.73 -16.66
N ILE A 8 -5.36 9.74 -16.00
CA ILE A 8 -4.67 10.51 -14.98
C ILE A 8 -5.41 10.37 -13.66
N LEU A 9 -4.67 10.01 -12.61
CA LEU A 9 -5.15 9.83 -11.26
C LEU A 9 -4.41 10.81 -10.36
N TRP A 10 -5.15 11.74 -9.79
CA TRP A 10 -4.60 12.83 -9.00
C TRP A 10 -5.16 12.79 -7.59
N ASP A 11 -4.28 12.60 -6.62
CA ASP A 11 -4.58 12.61 -5.20
C ASP A 11 -4.46 14.04 -4.69
N LEU A 12 -5.60 14.72 -4.54
CA LEU A 12 -5.64 16.09 -4.05
C LEU A 12 -5.37 16.18 -2.54
N GLU A 13 -5.40 15.07 -1.80
CA GLU A 13 -5.12 15.12 -0.36
C GLU A 13 -3.61 15.24 -0.11
N THR A 14 -2.82 14.47 -0.86
CA THR A 14 -1.37 14.43 -0.66
C THR A 14 -0.62 15.35 -1.62
N CYS A 15 -1.19 15.67 -2.78
CA CYS A 15 -0.53 16.45 -3.83
C CYS A 15 -1.40 17.63 -4.32
N PHE A 16 -1.76 18.52 -3.38
CA PHE A 16 -2.52 19.74 -3.65
C PHE A 16 -1.62 20.92 -4.07
N PRO A 17 -1.89 21.58 -5.22
CA PRO A 17 -1.12 22.73 -5.68
C PRO A 17 -1.63 24.02 -5.02
N SER A 18 -1.05 24.37 -3.88
CA SER A 18 -1.53 25.48 -3.05
C SER A 18 -1.34 26.88 -3.64
N ASP A 19 -0.49 27.01 -4.66
CA ASP A 19 0.01 28.28 -5.22
C ASP A 19 -0.57 28.64 -6.59
N ILE A 20 -1.36 27.76 -7.20
CA ILE A 20 -1.92 27.97 -8.55
C ILE A 20 -3.40 27.61 -8.61
N GLY A 21 -4.11 28.20 -9.58
CA GLY A 21 -5.52 27.89 -9.82
C GLY A 21 -5.71 26.51 -10.47
N ALA A 22 -6.94 25.96 -10.35
CA ALA A 22 -7.31 24.71 -11.01
C ALA A 22 -7.09 24.70 -12.53
N PRO A 23 -7.37 25.78 -13.30
CA PRO A 23 -7.09 25.81 -14.74
C PRO A 23 -5.60 25.62 -15.06
N ASP A 24 -4.73 26.32 -14.32
CA ASP A 24 -3.27 26.25 -14.52
C ASP A 24 -2.72 24.88 -14.11
N ALA A 25 -3.24 24.30 -13.02
CA ALA A 25 -2.89 22.95 -12.61
C ALA A 25 -3.27 21.91 -13.67
N VAL A 26 -4.48 22.00 -14.23
CA VAL A 26 -4.92 21.09 -15.31
C VAL A 26 -4.08 21.31 -16.57
N ALA A 27 -3.74 22.55 -16.91
CA ALA A 27 -2.85 22.85 -18.03
C ALA A 27 -1.45 22.24 -17.84
N ALA A 28 -0.87 22.33 -16.63
CA ALA A 28 0.41 21.71 -16.30
C ALA A 28 0.34 20.19 -16.41
N ILE A 29 -0.70 19.55 -15.88
CA ILE A 29 -0.90 18.09 -15.99
C ILE A 29 -1.06 17.67 -17.46
N ARG A 30 -1.75 18.46 -18.29
CA ARG A 30 -1.90 18.17 -19.72
C ARG A 30 -0.56 18.17 -20.47
N LYS A 31 0.42 18.97 -20.02
CA LYS A 31 1.78 18.95 -20.60
C LYS A 31 2.53 17.64 -20.34
N LEU A 32 2.17 16.88 -19.29
CA LEU A 32 2.76 15.56 -19.01
C LEU A 32 2.37 14.50 -20.04
N VAL A 33 1.26 14.73 -20.75
CA VAL A 33 0.72 13.77 -21.70
C VAL A 33 1.41 13.98 -23.04
N ALA A 34 1.93 12.90 -23.63
CA ALA A 34 2.64 12.97 -24.90
C ALA A 34 1.80 13.72 -25.96
N PRO A 35 2.39 14.53 -26.85
CA PRO A 35 1.66 15.38 -27.80
C PRO A 35 0.66 14.65 -28.72
N ARG A 36 0.84 13.33 -28.89
CA ARG A 36 -0.03 12.47 -29.72
C ARG A 36 -0.98 11.58 -28.90
N SER A 37 -0.94 11.67 -27.58
CA SER A 37 -1.82 10.93 -26.69
C SER A 37 -3.07 11.74 -26.38
N THR A 38 -4.21 11.07 -26.33
CA THR A 38 -5.47 11.68 -25.93
C THR A 38 -5.74 11.37 -24.46
N ILE A 39 -6.14 12.38 -23.68
CA ILE A 39 -6.55 12.14 -22.30
C ILE A 39 -7.94 11.52 -22.34
N GLN A 40 -8.02 10.25 -21.99
CA GLN A 40 -9.30 9.55 -21.88
C GLN A 40 -10.07 10.04 -20.66
N GLN A 41 -9.36 10.22 -19.54
CA GLN A 41 -9.97 10.59 -18.27
C GLN A 41 -8.95 11.23 -17.33
N MET A 42 -9.39 12.23 -16.58
CA MET A 42 -8.63 12.82 -15.47
C MET A 42 -9.50 12.78 -14.22
N LEU A 43 -9.00 12.10 -13.19
CA LEU A 43 -9.70 11.85 -11.94
C LEU A 43 -8.96 12.52 -10.81
N ALA A 44 -9.69 13.32 -10.01
CA ALA A 44 -9.12 13.98 -8.84
C ALA A 44 -9.80 13.44 -7.57
N PHE A 45 -9.05 12.72 -6.76
CA PHE A 45 -9.52 12.05 -5.55
C PHE A 45 -9.34 12.95 -4.34
N TRP A 46 -10.33 12.96 -3.47
CA TRP A 46 -10.43 13.88 -2.36
C TRP A 46 -11.35 13.33 -1.28
N ASN A 47 -10.94 13.40 -0.01
CA ASN A 47 -11.75 13.06 1.15
C ASN A 47 -12.19 14.34 1.88
N PHE A 48 -13.49 14.62 1.85
CA PHE A 48 -14.04 15.81 2.51
C PHE A 48 -13.94 15.75 4.04
N ASN A 49 -13.78 14.57 4.63
CA ASN A 49 -13.65 14.42 6.09
C ASN A 49 -12.28 14.90 6.59
N HIS A 50 -11.21 14.73 5.79
CA HIS A 50 -9.85 15.10 6.20
C HIS A 50 -9.59 16.60 6.15
N THR A 51 -10.33 17.36 5.35
CA THR A 51 -10.17 18.80 5.21
C THR A 51 -10.41 19.57 6.51
N ASN A 52 -11.21 19.00 7.41
CA ASN A 52 -11.48 19.58 8.72
C ASN A 52 -10.38 19.28 9.76
N GLN A 53 -9.48 18.33 9.49
CA GLN A 53 -8.46 17.88 10.46
C GLN A 53 -7.09 18.59 10.32
N THR A 54 -6.69 19.02 9.13
CA THR A 54 -5.31 19.50 8.87
C THR A 54 -5.02 20.94 9.31
N VAL A 55 -6.00 21.72 9.77
CA VAL A 55 -5.76 23.12 10.22
C VAL A 55 -5.29 23.20 11.69
N ARG A 56 -5.22 22.08 12.44
CA ARG A 56 -4.88 22.10 13.87
C ARG A 56 -3.40 21.92 14.22
N ASN A 57 -2.52 21.56 13.28
CA ASN A 57 -1.11 21.28 13.62
C ASN A 57 -0.13 22.35 13.13
N LYS A 58 0.63 22.88 14.10
CA LYS A 58 1.79 23.78 14.01
C LYS A 58 1.52 25.22 13.58
N GLY A 59 0.97 26.02 14.50
CA GLY A 59 1.36 27.42 14.77
C GLY A 59 1.24 28.46 13.64
N GLN A 60 0.81 28.08 12.45
CA GLN A 60 0.72 28.95 11.29
C GLN A 60 -0.75 28.98 10.85
N THR A 61 -1.51 29.88 11.46
CA THR A 61 -2.89 30.20 11.09
C THR A 61 -2.93 30.86 9.72
N ARG A 62 -2.81 30.07 8.65
CA ARG A 62 -3.43 30.42 7.39
C ARG A 62 -4.88 29.94 7.45
N THR A 63 -5.78 30.87 7.73
CA THR A 63 -7.23 30.73 7.59
C THR A 63 -7.60 30.63 6.10
N GLY A 64 -7.14 29.56 5.44
CA GLY A 64 -7.67 29.13 4.16
C GLY A 64 -8.99 28.44 4.41
N THR A 65 -10.08 29.19 4.23
CA THR A 65 -11.46 28.75 4.42
C THR A 65 -11.79 27.53 3.56
N LEU A 66 -12.52 26.57 4.13
CA LEU A 66 -13.12 25.41 3.44
C LEU A 66 -13.82 25.77 2.12
N SER A 67 -14.29 27.01 1.98
CA SER A 67 -14.85 27.61 0.75
C SER A 67 -13.91 27.46 -0.46
N ASN A 68 -12.60 27.61 -0.26
CA ASN A 68 -11.62 27.58 -1.35
C ASN A 68 -11.51 26.18 -1.97
N ASN A 69 -11.70 25.12 -1.17
CA ASN A 69 -11.61 23.75 -1.68
C ASN A 69 -12.82 23.37 -2.53
N GLN A 70 -14.02 23.81 -2.15
CA GLN A 70 -15.21 23.57 -2.97
C GLN A 70 -15.15 24.37 -4.28
N GLU A 71 -14.69 25.62 -4.23
CA GLU A 71 -14.50 26.43 -5.43
C GLU A 71 -13.44 25.81 -6.36
N TYR A 72 -12.32 25.34 -5.81
CA TYR A 72 -11.29 24.64 -6.57
C TYR A 72 -11.83 23.37 -7.24
N ARG A 73 -12.62 22.55 -6.54
CA ARG A 73 -13.29 21.36 -7.11
C ARG A 73 -14.25 21.72 -8.24
N ASN A 74 -15.06 22.75 -8.05
CA ASN A 74 -15.97 23.24 -9.09
C ASN A 74 -15.17 23.72 -10.31
N ALA A 75 -14.03 24.38 -10.09
CA ALA A 75 -13.13 24.81 -11.15
C ALA A 75 -12.49 23.62 -11.89
N LEU A 76 -12.03 22.58 -11.18
CA LEU A 76 -11.55 21.32 -11.77
C LEU A 76 -12.62 20.67 -12.64
N HIS A 77 -13.86 20.60 -12.17
CA HIS A 77 -14.97 20.04 -12.93
C HIS A 77 -15.22 20.79 -14.23
N ARG A 78 -15.17 22.13 -14.20
CA ARG A 78 -15.26 22.97 -15.42
C ARG A 78 -14.12 22.71 -16.41
N GLN A 79 -12.97 22.20 -15.96
CA GLN A 79 -11.84 21.82 -16.80
C GLN A 79 -11.91 20.37 -17.31
N GLY A 80 -13.02 19.67 -17.06
CA GLY A 80 -13.22 18.27 -17.47
C GLY A 80 -12.57 17.24 -16.54
N VAL A 81 -12.12 17.65 -15.35
CA VAL A 81 -11.63 16.73 -14.32
C VAL A 81 -12.83 16.19 -13.56
N VAL A 82 -12.88 14.88 -13.34
CA VAL A 82 -13.96 14.26 -12.58
C VAL A 82 -13.53 14.17 -11.12
N PRO A 83 -14.09 14.99 -10.21
CA PRO A 83 -13.82 14.85 -8.79
C PRO A 83 -14.40 13.52 -8.28
N VAL A 84 -13.64 12.81 -7.46
CA VAL A 84 -14.04 11.57 -6.82
C VAL A 84 -13.94 11.77 -5.32
N ASP A 85 -15.09 11.71 -4.66
CA ASP A 85 -15.13 11.74 -3.21
C ASP A 85 -14.70 10.38 -2.65
N SER A 86 -13.61 10.34 -1.89
CA SER A 86 -13.07 9.14 -1.25
C SER A 86 -13.51 8.99 0.21
N ALA A 87 -14.35 9.89 0.73
CA ALA A 87 -14.75 9.91 2.13
C ALA A 87 -15.54 8.69 2.61
N PHE A 88 -16.10 7.91 1.68
CA PHE A 88 -16.81 6.66 1.99
C PHE A 88 -15.86 5.49 2.31
N LEU A 89 -14.55 5.69 2.19
CA LEU A 89 -13.54 4.68 2.47
C LEU A 89 -12.76 5.07 3.74
N ASP A 90 -12.53 4.11 4.64
CA ASP A 90 -11.82 4.35 5.89
C ASP A 90 -10.29 4.46 5.67
N GLY A 91 -9.69 5.63 5.97
CA GLY A 91 -8.27 5.88 6.25
C GLY A 91 -7.22 5.63 5.14
N GLU A 92 -7.29 4.50 4.43
CA GLU A 92 -6.49 4.16 3.24
C GLU A 92 -7.29 4.44 1.94
N ALA A 93 -8.16 5.42 2.04
CA ALA A 93 -9.30 5.66 1.18
C ALA A 93 -8.94 5.95 -0.28
N VAL A 94 -8.02 6.88 -0.49
CA VAL A 94 -7.68 7.36 -1.83
C VAL A 94 -7.01 6.27 -2.65
N VAL A 95 -6.10 5.50 -2.03
CA VAL A 95 -5.43 4.38 -2.70
C VAL A 95 -6.45 3.36 -3.17
N LYS A 96 -7.37 2.95 -2.28
CA LYS A 96 -8.43 1.98 -2.61
C LYS A 96 -9.40 2.52 -3.66
N ALA A 97 -9.77 3.80 -3.60
CA ALA A 97 -10.63 4.45 -4.61
C ALA A 97 -9.96 4.55 -5.98
N MET A 98 -8.71 5.04 -6.02
CA MET A 98 -7.91 5.19 -7.22
C MET A 98 -7.76 3.86 -7.93
N MET A 99 -7.34 2.87 -7.18
CA MET A 99 -7.19 1.52 -7.65
C MET A 99 -8.56 1.00 -8.10
N GLY A 100 -9.53 0.89 -7.20
CA GLY A 100 -10.86 0.33 -7.47
C GLY A 100 -11.55 0.89 -8.73
N ARG A 101 -11.38 2.18 -9.04
CA ARG A 101 -11.99 2.80 -10.24
C ARG A 101 -11.27 2.47 -11.54
N ILE A 102 -9.94 2.45 -11.56
CA ILE A 102 -9.16 1.92 -12.71
C ILE A 102 -9.69 0.52 -13.04
N PHE A 103 -9.84 -0.31 -12.01
CA PHE A 103 -10.29 -1.67 -12.15
C PHE A 103 -11.77 -1.79 -12.55
N HIS A 104 -12.64 -0.90 -12.05
CA HIS A 104 -14.07 -0.90 -12.41
C HIS A 104 -14.31 -0.54 -13.87
N ASP A 105 -13.66 0.50 -14.40
CA ASP A 105 -13.85 0.92 -15.80
C ASP A 105 -13.23 -0.10 -16.77
N LEU A 106 -12.15 -0.77 -16.36
CA LEU A 106 -11.60 -1.94 -17.06
C LEU A 106 -12.58 -3.13 -17.01
N LYS A 107 -13.16 -3.43 -15.85
CA LYS A 107 -14.16 -4.50 -15.67
C LYS A 107 -15.42 -4.26 -16.52
N LYS A 108 -15.98 -3.05 -16.51
CA LYS A 108 -17.18 -2.70 -17.30
C LYS A 108 -16.97 -2.88 -18.81
N THR A 109 -15.73 -2.65 -19.28
CA THR A 109 -15.38 -2.83 -20.70
C THR A 109 -15.12 -4.30 -21.05
N MET A 110 -14.79 -5.15 -20.07
CA MET A 110 -14.29 -6.52 -20.31
C MET A 110 -15.21 -7.65 -19.84
N LEU A 111 -16.05 -7.44 -18.81
CA LEU A 111 -16.73 -8.51 -18.08
C LEU A 111 -18.10 -8.04 -17.55
N SER A 112 -19.15 -8.15 -18.37
CA SER A 112 -20.52 -7.82 -17.97
C SER A 112 -21.21 -8.87 -17.07
N ASN A 113 -20.54 -9.96 -16.68
CA ASN A 113 -21.20 -11.14 -16.10
C ASN A 113 -20.61 -11.67 -14.77
N VAL A 114 -19.75 -10.93 -14.07
CA VAL A 114 -19.19 -11.41 -12.79
C VAL A 114 -19.41 -10.38 -11.69
N GLU A 115 -20.43 -10.61 -10.88
CA GLU A 115 -20.75 -9.83 -9.69
C GLU A 115 -20.21 -10.54 -8.44
N ASN A 116 -19.59 -9.78 -7.53
CA ASN A 116 -19.18 -10.16 -6.16
C ASN A 116 -17.89 -10.98 -5.93
N GLN A 117 -16.73 -10.48 -6.36
CA GLN A 117 -15.45 -10.89 -5.75
C GLN A 117 -14.42 -9.74 -5.66
N LEU A 118 -13.73 -9.72 -4.51
CA LEU A 118 -12.89 -8.65 -3.96
C LEU A 118 -11.74 -8.20 -4.86
N SER A 119 -11.23 -7.00 -4.54
CA SER A 119 -10.14 -6.24 -5.18
C SER A 119 -8.99 -7.05 -5.78
N VAL A 120 -8.63 -8.21 -5.23
CA VAL A 120 -7.53 -9.07 -5.72
C VAL A 120 -7.89 -9.86 -6.99
N GLU A 121 -9.14 -10.33 -7.16
CA GLU A 121 -9.57 -10.92 -8.43
C GLU A 121 -9.84 -9.84 -9.51
N LEU A 122 -10.13 -8.62 -9.07
CA LEU A 122 -10.23 -7.44 -9.93
C LEU A 122 -8.89 -7.09 -10.60
N PHE A 123 -7.76 -7.34 -9.90
CA PHE A 123 -6.41 -7.29 -10.49
C PHE A 123 -6.19 -8.41 -11.52
N LYS A 124 -6.69 -9.62 -11.26
CA LYS A 124 -6.53 -10.78 -12.15
C LYS A 124 -7.20 -10.58 -13.52
N GLY A 125 -8.38 -9.97 -13.56
CA GLY A 125 -9.09 -9.65 -14.81
C GLY A 125 -8.39 -8.64 -15.73
N ILE A 126 -7.53 -7.77 -15.19
CA ILE A 126 -6.65 -6.89 -15.98
C ILE A 126 -5.38 -7.63 -16.42
N ILE A 127 -4.84 -8.48 -15.55
CA ILE A 127 -3.65 -9.29 -15.83
C ILE A 127 -3.91 -10.27 -16.99
N ASP A 128 -5.14 -10.78 -17.12
CA ASP A 128 -5.50 -11.79 -18.12
C ASP A 128 -6.15 -11.20 -19.41
N GLY A 129 -6.39 -9.88 -19.47
CA GLY A 129 -7.30 -9.26 -20.46
C GLY A 129 -6.68 -8.30 -21.49
N ARG A 130 -6.24 -8.86 -22.63
CA ARG A 130 -5.85 -8.24 -23.93
C ARG A 130 -4.60 -7.31 -23.97
N PRO A 131 -3.52 -7.71 -24.65
CA PRO A 131 -2.24 -6.97 -24.73
C PRO A 131 -2.20 -5.73 -25.66
N ASN A 132 -3.31 -5.27 -26.23
CA ASN A 132 -3.29 -4.34 -27.38
C ASN A 132 -3.76 -2.90 -27.14
N LEU A 133 -4.09 -2.51 -25.91
CA LEU A 133 -4.39 -1.11 -25.59
C LEU A 133 -3.17 -0.47 -24.93
N GLN A 134 -2.39 0.28 -25.72
CA GLN A 134 -1.33 1.16 -25.21
C GLN A 134 -1.96 2.26 -24.36
N ARG A 135 -2.16 1.97 -23.07
CA ARG A 135 -2.66 2.93 -22.09
C ARG A 135 -1.49 3.48 -21.29
N THR A 136 -1.40 4.80 -21.27
CA THR A 136 -0.49 5.49 -20.35
C THR A 136 -1.25 5.82 -19.07
N ILE A 137 -0.72 5.45 -17.91
CA ILE A 137 -1.30 5.78 -16.61
C ILE A 137 -0.38 6.77 -15.90
N ILE A 138 -0.91 7.93 -15.52
CA ILE A 138 -0.18 8.95 -14.77
C ILE A 138 -0.80 9.04 -13.39
N VAL A 139 0.01 8.83 -12.36
CA VAL A 139 -0.41 8.91 -10.96
C VAL A 139 0.33 10.07 -10.30
N ILE A 140 -0.42 10.98 -9.69
CA ILE A 140 0.08 12.17 -8.98
C ILE A 140 -0.37 12.05 -7.52
N SER A 141 0.53 11.62 -6.64
CA SER A 141 0.24 11.41 -5.21
C SER A 141 1.56 11.31 -4.44
N SER A 142 1.62 11.85 -3.22
CA SER A 142 2.78 11.65 -2.32
C SER A 142 2.68 10.36 -1.50
N SER A 143 1.65 9.53 -1.71
CA SER A 143 1.48 8.25 -1.02
C SER A 143 2.42 7.19 -1.59
N THR A 144 3.32 6.67 -0.75
CA THR A 144 4.25 5.58 -1.09
C THR A 144 3.52 4.27 -1.44
N SER A 145 2.31 4.05 -0.90
CA SER A 145 1.50 2.87 -1.22
C SER A 145 1.09 2.81 -2.69
N LEU A 146 0.93 3.97 -3.35
CA LEU A 146 0.63 4.04 -4.79
C LEU A 146 1.86 3.82 -5.68
N GLU A 147 3.06 4.08 -5.16
CA GLU A 147 4.31 3.82 -5.89
C GLU A 147 4.47 2.32 -6.18
N TYR A 148 4.22 1.47 -5.18
CA TYR A 148 4.20 0.01 -5.34
C TYR A 148 3.22 -0.41 -6.45
N SER A 149 2.00 0.16 -6.42
CA SER A 149 0.97 -0.12 -7.42
C SER A 149 1.40 0.27 -8.84
N VAL A 150 2.09 1.41 -8.99
CA VAL A 150 2.62 1.86 -10.28
C VAL A 150 3.77 0.96 -10.77
N ASN A 151 4.64 0.50 -9.88
CA ASN A 151 5.71 -0.43 -10.24
C ASN A 151 5.15 -1.78 -10.72
N LEU A 152 4.10 -2.29 -10.05
CA LEU A 152 3.40 -3.49 -10.51
C LEU A 152 2.76 -3.31 -11.90
N LEU A 153 2.24 -2.12 -12.22
CA LEU A 153 1.75 -1.80 -13.56
C LEU A 153 2.89 -1.83 -14.60
N LYS A 154 4.06 -1.27 -14.26
CA LYS A 154 5.25 -1.29 -15.14
C LYS A 154 5.76 -2.70 -15.40
N GLU A 155 5.83 -3.54 -14.37
CA GLU A 155 6.21 -4.97 -14.49
C GLU A 155 5.28 -5.74 -15.44
N ARG A 156 4.04 -5.28 -15.58
CA ARG A 156 3.03 -5.84 -16.50
C ARG A 156 2.98 -5.10 -17.84
N HIS A 157 4.04 -4.39 -18.20
CA HIS A 157 4.21 -3.67 -19.48
C HIS A 157 3.22 -2.52 -19.72
N PHE A 158 2.54 -2.00 -18.69
CA PHE A 158 1.82 -0.74 -18.83
C PHE A 158 2.82 0.43 -18.82
N LYS A 159 2.55 1.46 -19.63
CA LYS A 159 3.31 2.71 -19.56
C LYS A 159 2.78 3.53 -18.38
N ALA A 160 3.43 3.43 -17.22
CA ALA A 160 2.99 4.13 -16.01
C ALA A 160 4.04 5.10 -15.47
N SER A 161 3.61 6.28 -15.03
CA SER A 161 4.44 7.33 -14.44
C SER A 161 3.88 7.74 -13.09
N PHE A 162 4.77 7.93 -12.11
CA PHE A 162 4.42 8.34 -10.75
C PHE A 162 5.10 9.67 -10.43
N PHE A 163 4.31 10.64 -9.94
CA PHE A 163 4.77 11.95 -9.51
C PHE A 163 4.43 12.13 -8.04
N ASN A 164 5.45 12.13 -7.19
CA ASN A 164 5.30 12.18 -5.73
C ASN A 164 5.10 13.59 -5.18
N SER A 165 5.18 14.62 -6.02
CA SER A 165 5.00 16.01 -5.62
C SER A 165 4.53 16.88 -6.79
N TRP A 166 3.92 18.02 -6.48
CA TRP A 166 3.51 19.00 -7.49
C TRP A 166 4.71 19.60 -8.22
N ALA A 167 5.82 19.83 -7.52
CA ALA A 167 7.05 20.32 -8.14
C ALA A 167 7.54 19.38 -9.26
N SER A 168 7.49 18.06 -9.03
CA SER A 168 7.85 17.06 -10.03
C SER A 168 6.95 17.11 -11.27
N VAL A 169 5.65 17.44 -11.11
CA VAL A 169 4.71 17.64 -12.23
C VAL A 169 5.14 18.83 -13.08
N LEU A 170 5.46 19.96 -12.45
CA LEU A 170 5.90 21.17 -13.16
C LEU A 170 7.20 20.94 -13.92
N SER A 171 8.22 20.36 -13.25
CA SER A 171 9.52 20.09 -13.87
C SER A 171 9.42 19.15 -15.08
N ALA A 172 8.54 18.15 -15.03
CA ALA A 172 8.32 17.24 -16.15
C ALA A 172 7.53 17.88 -17.30
N GLY A 173 6.63 18.82 -17.00
CA GLY A 173 5.85 19.54 -18.01
C GLY A 173 6.69 20.52 -18.85
N ASP A 174 7.75 21.08 -18.28
CA ASP A 174 8.63 22.03 -18.97
C ASP A 174 9.68 21.34 -19.86
N ASN A 175 9.98 20.06 -19.60
CA ASN A 175 10.93 19.25 -20.36
C ASN A 175 10.30 17.93 -20.87
N PRO A 176 9.36 17.98 -21.83
CA PRO A 176 8.66 16.78 -22.34
C PRO A 176 9.58 15.75 -23.01
N GLY A 177 10.82 16.12 -23.36
CA GLY A 177 11.84 15.22 -23.91
C GLY A 177 12.69 14.49 -22.85
N SER A 178 12.65 14.95 -21.60
CA SER A 178 13.28 14.28 -20.46
C SER A 178 12.27 13.31 -19.86
N GLN A 179 11.94 12.25 -20.61
CA GLN A 179 11.14 11.17 -20.07
C GLN A 179 12.04 10.46 -19.03
N THR A 180 11.89 10.84 -17.77
CA THR A 180 12.61 10.23 -16.67
C THR A 180 12.12 8.80 -16.52
N ASP A 181 12.89 7.84 -17.03
CA ASP A 181 13.06 6.58 -16.33
C ASP A 181 13.66 6.95 -14.96
N ASN A 182 12.79 7.40 -14.06
CA ASN A 182 13.14 7.79 -12.71
C ASN A 182 13.40 6.50 -11.94
N VAL A 183 14.54 5.89 -12.25
CA VAL A 183 15.13 4.77 -11.55
C VAL A 183 15.62 5.36 -10.23
N ASN A 184 14.78 5.27 -9.20
CA ASN A 184 15.27 5.19 -7.83
C ASN A 184 16.07 3.87 -7.72
N SER A 185 17.28 3.88 -8.27
CA SER A 185 18.31 2.89 -7.95
C SER A 185 18.75 3.22 -6.53
N SER A 186 18.11 2.57 -5.57
CA SER A 186 18.65 2.43 -4.22
C SER A 186 20.07 1.89 -4.36
N GLY A 187 21.07 2.75 -4.12
CA GLY A 187 22.48 2.44 -4.30
C GLY A 187 22.92 1.27 -3.42
N SER A 188 23.45 0.23 -4.05
CA SER A 188 24.38 -0.68 -3.40
C SER A 188 25.75 0.01 -3.25
N PRO A 189 26.48 -0.21 -2.14
CA PRO A 189 27.78 0.42 -1.93
C PRO A 189 28.81 -0.10 -2.93
N VAL A 190 29.50 0.85 -3.55
CA VAL A 190 30.67 0.67 -4.40
C VAL A 190 31.80 0.04 -3.59
N VAL A 191 32.14 -1.21 -3.86
CA VAL A 191 33.45 -1.79 -3.58
C VAL A 191 34.22 -1.82 -4.89
N GLY A 192 35.38 -1.17 -4.87
CA GLY A 192 36.11 -0.77 -6.06
C GLY A 192 36.85 -1.88 -6.79
N SER A 193 37.13 -1.53 -8.05
CA SER A 193 38.36 -1.75 -8.80
C SER A 193 38.90 -3.17 -9.00
N VAL A 194 38.61 -3.62 -10.22
CA VAL A 194 39.37 -4.50 -11.11
C VAL A 194 40.90 -4.27 -11.04
N ALA A 195 41.63 -5.34 -10.72
CA ALA A 195 42.99 -5.57 -11.21
C ALA A 195 43.02 -6.95 -11.87
N SER A 196 43.24 -6.92 -13.19
CA SER A 196 43.42 -8.08 -14.05
C SER A 196 44.83 -8.62 -13.90
N TYR A 197 44.98 -9.85 -13.39
CA TYR A 197 46.21 -10.63 -13.52
C TYR A 197 45.91 -12.13 -13.72
N GLY A 198 46.32 -12.63 -14.89
CA GLY A 198 46.99 -13.91 -15.10
C GLY A 198 46.41 -15.19 -14.50
N LEU A 199 45.87 -16.04 -15.38
CA LEU A 199 45.89 -17.50 -15.19
C LEU A 199 47.30 -17.98 -14.80
N PRO A 200 47.38 -18.88 -13.83
CA PRO A 200 47.90 -20.21 -14.16
C PRO A 200 46.99 -21.33 -13.65
N ASN A 201 46.84 -22.34 -14.50
CA ASN A 201 46.31 -23.65 -14.17
C ASN A 201 47.37 -24.41 -13.33
N PRO A 202 46.98 -25.07 -12.23
CA PRO A 202 47.55 -26.38 -11.96
C PRO A 202 46.52 -27.41 -11.50
N THR A 203 46.57 -28.54 -12.19
CA THR A 203 46.13 -29.87 -11.79
C THR A 203 46.80 -30.31 -10.48
N HIS A 204 46.01 -30.94 -9.59
CA HIS A 204 46.29 -31.70 -8.33
C HIS A 204 45.37 -31.15 -7.21
N GLU A 205 44.68 -31.90 -6.36
CA GLU A 205 44.80 -33.28 -5.89
C GLU A 205 43.50 -33.64 -5.16
N LEU A 206 43.10 -34.92 -5.22
CA LEU A 206 42.04 -35.49 -4.41
C LEU A 206 42.40 -35.40 -2.91
N GLY A 207 41.70 -34.56 -2.16
CA GLY A 207 41.76 -34.50 -0.70
C GLY A 207 40.34 -34.41 -0.13
N GLN A 208 39.81 -35.55 0.30
CA GLN A 208 38.62 -35.64 1.13
C GLN A 208 38.88 -34.90 2.45
N ALA A 209 38.29 -33.72 2.60
CA ALA A 209 38.11 -33.08 3.89
C ALA A 209 36.67 -33.31 4.33
N ASP A 210 36.50 -34.14 5.36
CA ASP A 210 35.24 -34.33 6.07
C ASP A 210 34.80 -33.01 6.70
N HIS A 211 34.07 -32.21 5.93
CA HIS A 211 33.29 -31.09 6.44
C HIS A 211 32.10 -31.65 7.21
N THR A 212 32.36 -32.07 8.45
CA THR A 212 31.34 -32.25 9.48
C THR A 212 30.74 -30.87 9.72
N THR A 213 29.77 -30.52 8.89
CA THR A 213 28.91 -29.36 9.07
C THR A 213 28.19 -29.64 10.37
N ASN A 214 28.65 -28.99 11.45
CA ASN A 214 27.97 -28.99 12.74
C ASN A 214 26.58 -28.39 12.50
N ALA A 215 25.63 -29.26 12.14
CA ALA A 215 24.24 -28.93 11.97
C ALA A 215 23.77 -28.38 13.32
N MET A 216 23.55 -27.07 13.36
CA MET A 216 22.97 -26.43 14.52
C MET A 216 21.67 -27.19 14.81
N PRO A 217 21.49 -27.73 16.03
CA PRO A 217 20.29 -28.47 16.35
C PRO A 217 19.09 -27.59 16.00
N PRO A 218 18.04 -28.16 15.37
CA PRO A 218 16.86 -27.39 14.99
C PRO A 218 16.39 -26.60 16.21
N PRO A 219 16.13 -25.29 16.07
CA PRO A 219 15.65 -24.50 17.18
C PRO A 219 14.41 -25.21 17.77
N PRO A 220 14.33 -25.34 19.10
CA PRO A 220 13.20 -26.02 19.72
C PRO A 220 11.90 -25.37 19.22
N PRO A 221 10.85 -26.16 18.95
CA PRO A 221 9.58 -25.63 18.46
C PRO A 221 9.13 -24.50 19.38
N TYR A 222 8.74 -23.38 18.79
CA TYR A 222 8.33 -22.19 19.53
C TYR A 222 6.97 -22.48 20.18
N VAL A 223 7.00 -23.03 21.39
CA VAL A 223 5.79 -23.32 22.15
C VAL A 223 5.30 -22.00 22.72
N VAL A 224 4.32 -21.41 22.05
CA VAL A 224 3.55 -20.30 22.58
C VAL A 224 2.87 -20.76 23.87
N ARG A 225 3.16 -20.08 24.98
CA ARG A 225 2.44 -20.26 26.24
C ARG A 225 1.52 -19.08 26.45
N LEU A 226 0.22 -19.39 26.50
CA LEU A 226 -0.82 -18.42 26.87
C LEU A 226 -0.63 -18.00 28.33
N PRO A 227 -0.93 -16.74 28.67
CA PRO A 227 -0.92 -16.27 30.05
C PRO A 227 -1.84 -17.12 30.96
N ALA A 228 -1.31 -17.60 32.08
CA ALA A 228 -1.95 -18.52 33.01
C ALA A 228 -3.14 -17.90 33.75
N ASP A 229 -3.24 -16.57 33.71
CA ASP A 229 -4.36 -15.78 34.23
C ASP A 229 -5.56 -15.72 33.28
N VAL A 230 -5.42 -16.18 32.03
CA VAL A 230 -6.51 -16.16 31.05
C VAL A 230 -7.49 -17.30 31.31
N LYS A 231 -8.75 -16.93 31.55
CA LYS A 231 -9.84 -17.89 31.75
C LYS A 231 -10.07 -18.74 30.47
N PRO A 232 -10.38 -20.05 30.60
CA PRO A 232 -10.63 -20.94 29.46
C PRO A 232 -11.71 -20.43 28.50
N GLU A 233 -12.76 -19.79 29.03
CA GLU A 233 -13.83 -19.18 28.21
C GLU A 233 -13.31 -18.10 27.26
N MET A 234 -12.27 -17.37 27.68
CA MET A 234 -11.65 -16.34 26.85
C MET A 234 -10.78 -16.96 25.76
N ILE A 235 -10.05 -18.03 26.09
CA ILE A 235 -9.28 -18.82 25.11
C ILE A 235 -10.23 -19.32 24.01
N GLN A 236 -11.40 -19.85 24.38
CA GLN A 236 -12.39 -20.32 23.41
C GLN A 236 -12.92 -19.19 22.52
N LYS A 237 -13.20 -18.00 23.09
CA LYS A 237 -13.66 -16.84 22.32
C LYS A 237 -12.62 -16.32 21.33
N PHE A 238 -11.34 -16.47 21.66
CA PHE A 238 -10.22 -15.95 20.86
C PHE A 238 -9.43 -17.03 20.12
N HIS A 239 -9.91 -18.28 20.05
CA HIS A 239 -9.19 -19.41 19.45
C HIS A 239 -8.70 -19.10 18.02
N ALA A 240 -9.55 -18.50 17.19
CA ALA A 240 -9.22 -18.08 15.82
C ALA A 240 -7.97 -17.20 15.73
N LEU A 241 -7.81 -16.30 16.69
CA LEU A 241 -6.67 -15.39 16.76
C LEU A 241 -5.43 -16.16 17.24
N ILE A 242 -5.58 -17.02 18.24
CA ILE A 242 -4.50 -17.82 18.81
C ILE A 242 -3.93 -18.78 17.74
N ASP A 243 -4.79 -19.43 16.97
CA ASP A 243 -4.42 -20.36 15.90
C ASP A 243 -3.58 -19.65 14.83
N VAL A 244 -3.98 -18.44 14.41
CA VAL A 244 -3.22 -17.63 13.45
C VAL A 244 -1.86 -17.25 14.01
N PHE A 245 -1.78 -16.83 15.27
CA PHE A 245 -0.49 -16.51 15.89
C PHE A 245 0.41 -17.72 16.07
N GLN A 246 -0.14 -18.90 16.36
CA GLN A 246 0.63 -20.14 16.39
C GLN A 246 1.21 -20.44 15.00
N ALA A 247 0.41 -20.31 13.94
CA ALA A 247 0.88 -20.51 12.57
C ALA A 247 1.94 -19.49 12.14
N VAL A 248 1.88 -18.25 12.65
CA VAL A 248 2.91 -17.21 12.45
C VAL A 248 4.20 -17.58 13.20
N ALA A 249 4.07 -18.04 14.45
CA ALA A 249 5.20 -18.49 15.27
C ALA A 249 5.91 -19.72 14.66
N ASP A 250 5.15 -20.65 14.09
CA ASP A 250 5.69 -21.83 13.39
C ASP A 250 6.52 -21.44 12.15
N ARG A 251 6.30 -20.24 11.58
CA ARG A 251 7.13 -19.66 10.50
C ARG A 251 8.35 -18.88 11.00
N GLY A 252 8.55 -18.79 12.31
CA GLY A 252 9.63 -18.02 12.93
C GLY A 252 9.35 -16.51 12.98
N GLU A 253 8.12 -16.09 12.73
CA GLU A 253 7.69 -14.70 12.86
C GLU A 253 7.05 -14.49 14.24
N THR A 254 7.27 -13.33 14.86
CA THR A 254 6.64 -12.99 16.15
C THR A 254 5.55 -11.93 16.03
N ARG A 255 5.54 -11.19 14.91
CA ARG A 255 4.63 -10.07 14.66
C ARG A 255 3.96 -10.24 13.32
N ILE A 256 2.69 -9.89 13.26
CA ILE A 256 1.91 -9.84 12.02
C ILE A 256 1.27 -8.45 11.90
N SER A 257 1.16 -7.93 10.67
CA SER A 257 0.43 -6.68 10.45
C SER A 257 -1.03 -6.86 10.86
N ARG A 258 -1.69 -5.82 11.38
CA ARG A 258 -3.11 -5.95 11.77
C ARG A 258 -4.02 -6.24 10.57
N ALA A 259 -3.65 -5.76 9.39
CA ALA A 259 -4.38 -6.05 8.16
C ALA A 259 -4.27 -7.53 7.79
N ASP A 260 -3.06 -8.09 7.82
CA ASP A 260 -2.83 -9.51 7.52
C ASP A 260 -3.44 -10.42 8.58
N LEU A 261 -3.40 -10.03 9.86
CA LEU A 261 -4.06 -10.75 10.94
C LEU A 261 -5.57 -10.89 10.69
N GLY A 262 -6.24 -9.79 10.29
CA GLY A 262 -7.66 -9.84 9.94
C GLY A 262 -7.95 -10.78 8.78
N ASN A 263 -7.12 -10.72 7.73
CA ASN A 263 -7.25 -11.58 6.55
C ASN A 263 -7.02 -13.06 6.87
N GLU A 264 -5.97 -13.39 7.63
CA GLU A 264 -5.64 -14.76 8.01
C GLU A 264 -6.69 -15.36 8.95
N ILE A 265 -7.26 -14.57 9.88
CA ILE A 265 -8.37 -15.04 10.72
C ILE A 265 -9.60 -15.41 9.88
N ILE A 266 -9.97 -14.59 8.89
CA ILE A 266 -11.11 -14.87 8.01
C ILE A 266 -10.84 -16.07 7.11
N LYS A 267 -9.59 -16.24 6.66
CA LYS A 267 -9.18 -17.31 5.75
C LYS A 267 -9.08 -18.67 6.44
N ALA A 268 -8.55 -18.70 7.66
CA ALA A 268 -8.45 -19.93 8.44
C ALA A 268 -9.81 -20.41 8.94
N ASN A 269 -10.74 -19.48 9.20
CA ASN A 269 -12.02 -19.75 9.86
C ASN A 269 -13.24 -19.28 9.03
N SER A 270 -14.36 -19.01 9.71
CA SER A 270 -15.59 -18.47 9.13
C SER A 270 -15.48 -16.96 8.89
N PRO A 271 -16.05 -16.41 7.79
CA PRO A 271 -16.20 -14.97 7.61
C PRO A 271 -16.95 -14.25 8.75
N ASN A 272 -17.71 -15.01 9.56
CA ASN A 272 -18.48 -14.50 10.70
C ASN A 272 -17.80 -14.72 12.06
N VAL A 273 -16.53 -15.14 12.10
CA VAL A 273 -15.83 -15.52 13.33
C VAL A 273 -15.89 -14.46 14.44
N TYR A 274 -15.82 -13.17 14.10
CA TYR A 274 -15.95 -12.10 15.10
C TYR A 274 -17.34 -12.06 15.73
N LYS A 275 -18.39 -12.23 14.92
CA LYS A 275 -19.79 -12.21 15.38
C LYS A 275 -20.09 -13.44 16.23
N GLU A 276 -19.59 -14.59 15.82
CA GLU A 276 -19.69 -15.85 16.58
C GLU A 276 -19.00 -15.74 17.95
N ALA A 277 -17.89 -14.99 18.03
CA ALA A 277 -17.22 -14.64 19.28
C ALA A 277 -17.92 -13.52 20.09
N GLY A 278 -19.01 -12.94 19.57
CA GLY A 278 -19.80 -11.90 20.24
C GLY A 278 -19.33 -10.46 19.97
N PHE A 279 -18.51 -10.23 18.95
CA PHE A 279 -17.97 -8.93 18.59
C PHE A 279 -18.55 -8.41 17.26
N LYS A 280 -18.73 -7.09 17.19
CA LYS A 280 -19.32 -6.43 16.01
C LYS A 280 -18.40 -6.47 14.79
N ASP A 281 -17.10 -6.29 15.01
CA ASP A 281 -16.09 -6.14 13.97
C ASP A 281 -14.69 -6.54 14.48
N PHE A 282 -13.74 -6.63 13.55
CA PHE A 282 -12.34 -6.96 13.82
C PHE A 282 -11.68 -6.00 14.82
N LYS A 283 -11.98 -4.70 14.72
CA LYS A 283 -11.39 -3.68 15.60
C LYS A 283 -11.76 -3.93 17.06
N LYS A 284 -13.03 -4.23 17.34
CA LYS A 284 -13.50 -4.57 18.68
C LYS A 284 -12.97 -5.90 19.18
N TYR A 285 -12.84 -6.88 18.29
CA TYR A 285 -12.26 -8.18 18.59
C TYR A 285 -10.80 -8.07 19.05
N VAL A 286 -9.95 -7.36 18.28
CA VAL A 286 -8.54 -7.12 18.61
C VAL A 286 -8.40 -6.28 19.88
N GLN A 287 -9.19 -5.21 20.02
CA GLN A 287 -9.17 -4.37 21.22
C GLN A 287 -9.51 -5.18 22.48
N ALA A 288 -10.48 -6.09 22.40
CA ALA A 288 -10.81 -6.95 23.52
C ALA A 288 -9.67 -7.93 23.84
N ALA A 289 -9.08 -8.59 22.83
CA ALA A 289 -7.94 -9.49 23.02
C ALA A 289 -6.76 -8.79 23.71
N GLU A 290 -6.46 -7.55 23.32
CA GLU A 290 -5.45 -6.71 23.98
C GLU A 290 -5.81 -6.42 25.44
N GLN A 291 -7.06 -6.03 25.73
CA GLN A 291 -7.53 -5.76 27.10
C GLN A 291 -7.45 -6.99 28.00
N PHE A 292 -7.67 -8.19 27.45
CA PHE A 292 -7.49 -9.45 28.17
C PHE A 292 -6.01 -9.89 28.26
N GLY A 293 -5.08 -9.09 27.73
CA GLY A 293 -3.65 -9.38 27.77
C GLY A 293 -3.23 -10.56 26.89
N LEU A 294 -4.07 -11.00 25.95
CA LEU A 294 -3.73 -12.07 25.02
C LEU A 294 -2.71 -11.63 24.00
N ILE A 295 -2.83 -10.39 23.53
CA ILE A 295 -1.95 -9.81 22.52
C ILE A 295 -1.41 -8.46 22.97
N ILE A 296 -0.33 -8.06 22.33
CA ILE A 296 0.22 -6.71 22.36
C ILE A 296 0.05 -6.14 20.96
N VAL A 297 -0.46 -4.91 20.84
CA VAL A 297 -0.55 -4.19 19.57
C VAL A 297 0.40 -3.01 19.56
N GLY A 298 0.90 -2.64 18.39
CA GLY A 298 1.81 -1.52 18.23
C GLY A 298 1.78 -0.92 16.83
N GLY A 299 2.51 0.18 16.66
CA GLY A 299 2.60 0.92 15.40
C GLY A 299 1.35 1.73 15.06
N GLY A 300 1.42 2.50 13.97
CA GLY A 300 0.34 3.37 13.48
C GLY A 300 0.19 3.27 11.96
N GLY A 301 -1.02 3.48 11.45
CA GLY A 301 -1.31 3.41 10.01
C GLY A 301 -0.89 2.08 9.38
N SER A 302 -0.10 2.15 8.31
CA SER A 302 0.41 1.00 7.55
C SER A 302 1.44 0.15 8.32
N GLU A 303 2.06 0.69 9.36
CA GLU A 303 3.06 -0.03 10.18
C GLU A 303 2.43 -0.66 11.43
N SER A 304 1.11 -0.80 11.47
CA SER A 304 0.45 -1.34 12.65
C SER A 304 0.50 -2.87 12.70
N TRP A 305 0.91 -3.39 13.86
CA TRP A 305 1.17 -4.82 14.07
C TRP A 305 0.54 -5.33 15.37
N ALA A 306 0.47 -6.64 15.48
CA ALA A 306 0.07 -7.36 16.69
C ALA A 306 1.02 -8.55 16.93
N GLU A 307 1.22 -8.88 18.20
CA GLU A 307 2.08 -9.96 18.70
C GLU A 307 1.33 -10.70 19.80
N LEU A 308 1.45 -12.03 19.84
CA LEU A 308 0.88 -12.81 20.92
C LEU A 308 1.72 -12.63 22.19
N ARG A 309 1.07 -12.38 23.33
CA ARG A 309 1.78 -12.17 24.59
C ARG A 309 2.31 -13.52 25.08
N SER A 310 3.64 -13.65 25.14
CA SER A 310 4.29 -14.81 25.74
C SER A 310 4.55 -14.57 27.24
N GLU A 311 4.19 -15.55 28.07
CA GLU A 311 4.60 -15.58 29.47
C GLU A 311 6.12 -15.63 29.55
N GLY A 312 6.75 -14.53 29.99
CA GLY A 312 8.20 -14.51 30.22
C GLY A 312 8.90 -13.24 29.72
N ARG A 313 8.25 -12.39 28.93
CA ARG A 313 8.72 -11.01 28.75
C ARG A 313 8.10 -10.13 29.83
N PRO A 314 8.85 -9.67 30.85
CA PRO A 314 8.39 -8.56 31.68
C PRO A 314 8.14 -7.38 30.73
N GLY A 315 6.87 -7.08 30.52
CA GLY A 315 6.47 -5.97 29.66
C GLY A 315 7.16 -4.72 30.18
N ILE A 316 7.87 -4.03 29.31
CA ILE A 316 8.25 -2.63 29.54
C ILE A 316 6.93 -1.88 29.50
N THR A 317 6.24 -1.79 30.64
CA THR A 317 5.17 -0.83 30.83
C THR A 317 5.84 0.53 30.82
N GLU A 318 5.90 1.14 29.63
CA GLU A 318 6.15 2.58 29.52
C GLU A 318 5.01 3.26 30.28
N PRO A 319 5.29 4.04 31.34
CA PRO A 319 4.24 4.74 32.06
C PRO A 319 3.61 5.77 31.12
N SER A 320 2.33 5.56 30.82
CA SER A 320 1.48 6.57 30.21
C SER A 320 1.45 7.82 31.08
N ASN A 321 1.99 8.91 30.53
CA ASN A 321 1.97 10.26 31.10
C ASN A 321 1.00 11.12 30.28
#